data_AF-A0A553AVC4-F1
#
_entry.id   AF-A0A553AVC4-F1
#
_cell.length_a   1.000
_cell.length_b   1.000
_cell.length_c   1.000
_cell.angle_alpha   90.00
_cell.angle_beta   90.00
_cell.angle_gamma   90.00
#
_symmetry.space_group_name_H-M   'P 1'
#
loop_
_entity.id
_entity.type
_entity.pdbx_description
1 polymer ?
#
loop_
_entity_poly.entity_id
_entity_poly.type
_entity_poly.pdbx_seq_one_letter_code
_entity_poly.pdbx_strand_id
1 'polypeptide(L)'
;MRRVVAYALAVALGWLALMAGGMFIPGAAPSALVILPSPDLLARLPDAGLVHASRWTATINGVTAGDIYQSRAGWLVLPAGLPLCMALPDR
;
A
#
# COMPACT_ATOMS: atom_id res chain seq x y z
N MET A 1 12.04 -10.43 -29.01
CA MET A 1 12.13 -10.33 -27.54
C MET A 1 11.95 -8.90 -27.01
N ARG A 2 12.64 -7.87 -27.52
CA ARG A 2 12.53 -6.48 -27.00
C ARG A 2 11.11 -5.91 -26.91
N ARG A 3 10.25 -6.20 -27.90
CA ARG A 3 8.83 -5.77 -27.90
C ARG A 3 8.00 -6.47 -26.82
N VAL A 4 8.24 -7.77 -26.62
CA VAL A 4 7.54 -8.55 -25.58
C VAL A 4 7.90 -8.04 -24.19
N VAL A 5 9.19 -7.73 -23.95
CA VAL A 5 9.64 -7.11 -22.69
C VAL A 5 8.97 -5.76 -22.47
N ALA A 6 8.85 -4.94 -23.52
CA ALA A 6 8.17 -3.64 -23.42
C ALA A 6 6.67 -3.79 -23.10
N TYR A 7 5.98 -4.75 -23.73
CA TYR A 7 4.57 -5.02 -23.43
C TYR A 7 4.38 -5.57 -22.02
N ALA A 8 5.25 -6.48 -21.57
CA ALA A 8 5.21 -7.00 -20.21
C ALA A 8 5.41 -5.89 -19.16
N LEU A 9 6.35 -4.98 -19.39
CA LEU A 9 6.54 -3.80 -18.54
C LEU A 9 5.32 -2.89 -18.55
N ALA A 10 4.72 -2.62 -19.71
CA ALA A 10 3.53 -1.78 -19.81
C ALA A 10 2.34 -2.38 -19.05
N VAL A 11 2.14 -3.70 -19.14
CA VAL A 11 1.09 -4.42 -18.38
C VAL A 11 1.36 -4.35 -16.88
N ALA A 12 2.61 -4.58 -16.45
CA ALA A 12 2.97 -4.51 -15.04
C ALA A 12 2.78 -3.10 -14.46
N LEU A 13 3.19 -2.06 -15.20
CA LEU A 13 2.99 -0.66 -14.79
C LEU A 13 1.50 -0.27 -14.77
N GLY A 14 0.74 -0.68 -15.78
CA GLY A 14 -0.71 -0.47 -15.82
C GLY A 14 -1.42 -1.15 -14.65
N TRP A 15 -1.03 -2.38 -14.32
CA TRP A 15 -1.53 -3.10 -13.15
C TRP A 15 -1.21 -2.36 -11.84
N LEU A 16 0.04 -1.93 -11.65
CA LEU A 16 0.45 -1.18 -10.45
C LEU A 16 -0.30 0.13 -10.31
N ALA A 17 -0.50 0.85 -11.42
CA ALA A 17 -1.28 2.09 -11.44
C ALA A 17 -2.74 1.84 -11.06
N LEU A 18 -3.34 0.75 -11.55
CA LEU A 18 -4.71 0.37 -11.19
C LEU A 18 -4.84 0.05 -9.69
N MET A 19 -3.89 -0.70 -9.14
CA MET A 19 -3.85 -1.03 -7.71
C MET A 19 -3.66 0.23 -6.85
N ALA A 20 -2.66 1.06 -7.17
CA ALA A 20 -2.42 2.31 -6.46
C ALA A 20 -3.64 3.26 -6.54
N GLY A 21 -4.28 3.33 -7.71
CA GLY A 21 -5.51 4.10 -7.90
C GLY A 21 -6.69 3.57 -7.06
N GLY A 22 -6.82 2.24 -6.95
CA GLY A 22 -7.84 1.60 -6.12
C GLY A 22 -7.75 2.00 -4.65
N MET A 23 -6.57 2.36 -4.17
CA MET A 23 -6.37 2.81 -2.79
C MET A 23 -6.98 4.19 -2.48
N PHE A 24 -7.25 5.00 -3.51
CA PHE A 24 -7.99 6.27 -3.36
C PHE A 24 -9.50 6.07 -3.31
N ILE A 25 -10.00 4.86 -3.59
CA ILE A 25 -11.42 4.55 -3.50
C ILE A 25 -11.75 4.22 -2.04
N PRO A 26 -12.58 5.04 -1.36
CA PRO A 26 -12.93 4.80 0.04
C PRO A 26 -13.57 3.42 0.21
N GLY A 27 -13.06 2.62 1.17
CA GLY A 27 -13.58 1.28 1.48
C GLY A 27 -13.01 0.15 0.62
N ALA A 28 -12.12 0.42 -0.33
CA ALA A 28 -11.53 -0.62 -1.17
C ALA A 28 -10.49 -1.50 -0.43
N ALA A 29 -9.78 -0.95 0.56
CA ALA A 29 -8.82 -1.70 1.36
C ALA A 29 -8.66 -1.08 2.77
N PRO A 30 -8.77 -1.88 3.86
CA PRO A 30 -8.59 -1.40 5.23
C PRO A 30 -7.12 -1.25 5.64
N SER A 31 -6.16 -1.78 4.86
CA SER A 31 -4.73 -1.61 5.10
C SER A 31 -3.96 -1.18 3.86
N ALA A 32 -2.79 -0.62 4.12
CA ALA A 32 -1.85 -0.08 3.16
C ALA A 32 -0.58 -0.93 3.16
N LEU A 33 -0.22 -1.49 2.01
CA LEU A 33 1.12 -2.04 1.80
C LEU A 33 2.03 -0.94 1.28
N VAL A 34 2.97 -0.54 2.10
CA VAL A 34 4.02 0.42 1.80
C VAL A 34 5.25 -0.34 1.28
N ILE A 35 5.61 -0.13 0.02
CA ILE A 35 6.87 -0.59 -0.56
C ILE A 35 7.93 0.47 -0.32
N LEU A 36 9.12 0.02 0.10
CA LEU A 36 10.23 0.84 0.56
C LEU A 36 9.79 1.78 1.70
N PRO A 37 9.39 1.22 2.86
CA PRO A 37 9.09 2.04 4.02
C PRO A 37 10.33 2.78 4.49
N SER A 38 10.13 4.03 4.92
CA SER A 38 11.16 4.79 5.61
C SER A 38 11.51 4.10 6.93
N PRO A 39 12.78 4.10 7.38
CA PRO A 39 13.16 3.55 8.68
C PRO A 39 12.38 4.17 9.85
N ASP A 40 11.92 5.42 9.69
CA ASP A 40 11.14 6.16 10.68
C ASP A 40 9.61 6.08 10.43
N LEU A 41 9.11 5.06 9.75
CA LEU A 41 7.70 4.97 9.33
C LEU A 41 6.74 5.18 10.51
N LEU A 42 6.95 4.48 11.62
CA LEU A 42 6.07 4.57 12.80
C LEU A 42 6.24 5.88 13.58
N ALA A 43 7.39 6.53 13.48
CA ALA A 43 7.59 7.86 14.05
C ALA A 43 6.85 8.93 13.21
N ARG A 44 6.69 8.69 11.91
CA ARG A 44 6.01 9.59 10.97
C ARG A 44 4.50 9.36 10.92
N LEU A 45 4.04 8.16 11.23
CA LEU A 45 2.62 7.82 11.38
C LEU A 45 2.38 7.17 12.76
N PRO A 46 2.26 7.97 13.82
CA PRO A 46 2.04 7.45 15.18
C PRO A 46 0.68 6.76 15.33
N ASP A 47 -0.31 7.15 14.51
CA ASP A 47 -1.65 6.55 14.51
C ASP A 47 -1.75 5.29 13.61
N ALA A 48 -0.67 4.95 12.89
CA ALA A 48 -0.65 3.74 12.06
C ALA A 48 -0.37 2.50 12.90
N GLY A 49 -1.22 1.49 12.78
CA GLY A 49 -0.93 0.17 13.33
C GLY A 49 -0.07 -0.64 12.36
N LEU A 50 1.07 -1.14 12.84
CA LEU A 50 1.91 -2.04 12.07
C LEU A 50 1.30 -3.45 12.06
N VAL A 51 0.87 -3.93 10.90
CA VAL A 51 0.38 -5.31 10.73
C VAL A 51 1.53 -6.25 10.43
N HIS A 52 2.42 -5.84 9.53
CA HIS A 52 3.57 -6.63 9.12
C HIS A 52 4.71 -5.71 8.65
N ALA A 53 5.95 -6.09 8.90
CA ALA A 53 7.12 -5.38 8.38
C ALA A 53 8.18 -6.37 7.88
N SER A 54 8.78 -6.00 6.77
CA SER A 54 9.94 -6.64 6.17
C SER A 54 10.92 -5.56 5.72
N ARG A 55 12.14 -5.95 5.40
CA ARG A 55 13.24 -5.06 4.98
C ARG A 55 12.88 -4.12 3.82
N TRP A 56 11.90 -4.48 2.99
CA TRP A 56 11.49 -3.70 1.82
C TRP A 56 10.01 -3.33 1.79
N THR A 57 9.21 -3.85 2.72
CA THR A 57 7.74 -3.69 2.67
C THR A 57 7.17 -3.61 4.08
N ALA A 58 6.24 -2.70 4.32
CA ALA A 58 5.49 -2.63 5.57
C ALA A 58 4.00 -2.56 5.28
N THR A 59 3.21 -3.41 5.91
CA THR A 59 1.74 -3.34 5.89
C THR A 59 1.28 -2.61 7.13
N ILE A 60 0.56 -1.52 6.94
CA ILE A 60 0.02 -0.69 8.03
C ILE A 60 -1.49 -0.50 7.89
N ASN A 61 -2.17 -0.28 9.00
CA ASN A 61 -3.60 0.00 9.05
C ASN A 61 -3.87 1.32 9.80
N GLY A 62 -5.12 1.78 9.74
CA GLY A 62 -5.56 2.97 10.48
C GLY A 62 -5.17 4.31 9.85
N VAL A 63 -4.55 4.31 8.66
CA VAL A 63 -4.08 5.52 7.96
C VAL A 63 -4.38 5.43 6.47
N THR A 64 -4.55 6.59 5.82
CA THR A 64 -4.85 6.64 4.38
C THR A 64 -3.57 6.66 3.54
N ALA A 65 -3.68 6.31 2.25
CA ALA A 65 -2.57 6.46 1.30
C ALA A 65 -2.03 7.91 1.27
N GLY A 66 -2.93 8.89 1.38
CA GLY A 66 -2.58 10.31 1.41
C GLY A 66 -1.65 10.65 2.58
N ASP A 67 -1.95 10.16 3.78
CA ASP A 67 -1.15 10.40 4.98
C ASP A 67 0.27 9.82 4.84
N ILE A 68 0.38 8.64 4.21
CA ILE A 68 1.66 7.96 3.97
C ILE A 68 2.52 8.74 2.96
N TYR A 69 1.91 9.21 1.87
CA TYR A 69 2.61 10.01 0.87
C TYR A 69 3.00 11.39 1.43
N GLN A 70 2.13 12.05 2.20
CA GLN A 70 2.42 13.36 2.80
C GLN A 70 3.54 13.28 3.85
N SER A 71 3.53 12.25 4.68
CA SER A 71 4.56 12.02 5.71
C SER A 71 5.91 11.54 5.12
N ARG A 72 5.96 11.26 3.81
CA ARG A 72 7.09 10.64 3.10
C ARG A 72 7.55 9.35 3.78
N ALA A 73 6.60 8.61 4.34
CA ALA A 73 6.88 7.36 5.06
C ALA A 73 7.08 6.17 4.13
N GLY A 74 6.79 6.31 2.83
CA GLY A 74 6.99 5.27 1.84
C GLY A 74 7.00 5.79 0.41
N TRP A 75 7.46 4.95 -0.51
CA TRP A 75 7.60 5.29 -1.93
C TRP A 75 6.37 4.92 -2.76
N LEU A 76 5.86 3.72 -2.56
CA LEU A 76 4.70 3.22 -3.27
C LEU A 76 3.77 2.56 -2.28
N VAL A 77 2.51 2.97 -2.30
CA VAL A 77 1.48 2.44 -1.43
C VAL A 77 0.46 1.70 -2.27
N LEU A 78 0.21 0.44 -1.91
CA LEU A 78 -0.76 -0.43 -2.56
C LEU A 78 -1.86 -0.81 -1.57
N PRO A 79 -3.07 -1.07 -2.08
CA PRO A 79 -4.14 -1.63 -1.26
C PRO A 79 -3.71 -2.99 -0.74
N ALA A 80 -3.78 -3.17 0.57
CA ALA A 80 -3.54 -4.43 1.23
C ALA A 80 -4.69 -4.78 2.15
N GLY A 81 -4.92 -6.08 2.30
CA GLY A 81 -6.09 -6.59 3.02
C GLY A 81 -7.31 -6.62 2.09
N LEU A 82 -7.80 -7.83 1.84
CA LEU A 82 -9.18 -8.00 1.38
C LEU A 82 -10.08 -7.61 2.57
N PRO A 83 -11.16 -6.83 2.36
CA PRO A 83 -12.13 -6.55 3.42
C PRO A 83 -12.70 -7.84 4.05
N LEU A 84 -12.54 -9.00 3.40
CA LEU A 84 -12.94 -10.32 3.88
C LEU A 84 -11.87 -11.09 4.69
N CYS A 85 -10.60 -10.65 4.70
CA CYS A 85 -9.54 -11.29 5.50
C CYS A 85 -9.32 -10.59 6.86
N MET A 86 -9.83 -9.38 7.02
CA MET A 86 -10.03 -8.78 8.33
C MET A 86 -11.49 -9.02 8.68
N ALA A 87 -11.78 -10.04 9.48
CA ALA A 87 -13.06 -10.08 10.19
C ALA A 87 -13.20 -8.73 10.91
N LEU A 88 -14.13 -7.89 10.46
CA LEU A 88 -14.62 -6.77 11.25
C LEU A 88 -15.04 -7.36 12.60
N PRO A 89 -14.52 -6.89 13.74
CA PRO A 89 -15.19 -7.12 15.00
C PRO A 89 -16.57 -6.46 14.88
N ASP A 90 -17.61 -7.28 14.87
CA ASP A 90 -19.00 -6.84 14.95
C ASP A 90 -19.13 -5.84 16.10
N ARG A 91 -19.62 -4.64 15.78
CA ARG A 91 -20.19 -3.72 16.77
C ARG A 91 -21.66 -3.54 16.46
#